data_AF-B5XNN4-F1
#
_entry.id   AF-B5XNN4-F1
#
_cell.length_a   1.000
_cell.length_b   1.000
_cell.length_c   1.000
_cell.angle_alpha   90.00
_cell.angle_beta   90.00
_cell.angle_gamma   90.00
#
_symmetry.space_group_name_H-M   'P 1'
#
loop_
_entity.id
_entity.type
_entity.pdbx_description
1 polymer ?
#
loop_
_entity_poly.entity_id
_entity_poly.type
_entity_poly.pdbx_seq_one_letter_code
_entity_poly.pdbx_strand_id
1 'polypeptide(L)'
;MTTVFIAGSISISRLHAKVQERINKIVSSNFNIVVGDADGADSSIQECLRNYQANNVTVYCTGETPRNNIADWPVHRVYSKAKVGSRAYFTAKDLEMARSSDYGLMIWDCKSTGTLSNVIELLRERKKSVVFINKDKDFVTISDISGLEHLLTFMSPHARTKAEEKIGLTSKIASISHEQFSLDVSVEDKTAAMPDEQTGQDPFNENAAQTESMKLRSELMSALKQHIVNAHLSQSQAAKVFGVTQPRISDLTRGKVDLFGLDALVNMAATAGLHVEMHVRRTA
;
A
#
# COMPACT_ATOMS: atom_id res chain seq x y z
N MET A 1 -4.81 5.58 -23.55
CA MET A 1 -4.90 4.11 -23.64
C MET A 1 -4.54 3.54 -22.29
N THR A 2 -5.25 2.51 -21.84
CA THR A 2 -5.01 1.91 -20.52
C THR A 2 -3.73 1.08 -20.51
N THR A 3 -2.91 1.27 -19.49
CA THR A 3 -1.63 0.59 -19.28
C THR A 3 -1.68 -0.30 -18.04
N VAL A 4 -1.31 -1.57 -18.19
CA VAL A 4 -1.33 -2.57 -17.12
C VAL A 4 0.08 -2.94 -16.72
N PHE A 5 0.39 -2.80 -15.44
CA PHE A 5 1.63 -3.30 -14.87
C PHE A 5 1.47 -4.75 -14.43
N ILE A 6 2.16 -5.68 -15.10
CA ILE A 6 2.12 -7.11 -14.76
C ILE A 6 3.48 -7.52 -14.17
N ALA A 7 3.47 -8.07 -12.96
CA ALA A 7 4.67 -8.56 -12.28
C ALA A 7 4.34 -9.70 -11.30
N GLY A 8 5.37 -10.34 -10.75
CA GLY A 8 5.14 -11.35 -9.72
C GLY A 8 6.36 -11.79 -8.94
N SER A 9 6.19 -12.83 -8.13
CA SER A 9 7.26 -13.40 -7.32
C SER A 9 8.29 -14.15 -8.18
N ILE A 10 9.59 -13.91 -7.96
CA ILE A 10 10.69 -14.64 -8.63
C ILE A 10 10.59 -16.17 -8.42
N SER A 11 9.98 -16.62 -7.31
CA SER A 11 9.75 -18.04 -7.01
C SER A 11 8.72 -18.73 -7.92
N ILE A 12 7.96 -17.97 -8.71
CA ILE A 12 6.89 -18.49 -9.56
C ILE A 12 7.41 -18.59 -10.99
N SER A 13 7.74 -19.81 -11.44
CA SER A 13 8.21 -20.08 -12.81
C SER A 13 7.13 -20.64 -13.74
N ARG A 14 5.89 -20.77 -13.25
CA ARG A 14 4.75 -21.24 -14.05
C ARG A 14 3.49 -20.50 -13.64
N LEU A 15 2.84 -19.87 -14.61
CA LEU A 15 1.58 -19.18 -14.39
C LEU A 15 0.41 -20.17 -14.28
N HIS A 16 -0.52 -19.86 -13.38
CA HIS A 16 -1.77 -20.59 -13.25
C HIS A 16 -2.72 -20.25 -14.42
N ALA A 17 -3.58 -21.18 -14.82
CA ALA A 17 -4.52 -21.00 -15.94
C ALA A 17 -5.39 -19.74 -15.80
N LYS A 18 -5.92 -19.47 -14.60
CA LYS A 18 -6.66 -18.23 -14.30
C LYS A 18 -5.87 -16.95 -14.58
N VAL A 19 -4.55 -16.96 -14.34
CA VAL A 19 -3.67 -15.81 -14.63
C VAL A 19 -3.48 -15.68 -16.14
N GLN A 20 -3.21 -16.79 -16.83
CA GLN A 20 -3.06 -16.81 -18.29
C GLN A 20 -4.33 -16.29 -18.98
N GLU A 21 -5.51 -16.73 -18.53
CA GLU A 21 -6.80 -16.25 -19.05
C GLU A 21 -6.99 -14.74 -18.83
N ARG A 22 -6.58 -14.23 -17.65
CA ARG A 22 -6.64 -12.79 -17.37
C ARG A 22 -5.67 -11.99 -18.25
N ILE A 23 -4.46 -12.51 -18.47
CA ILE A 23 -3.50 -11.92 -19.42
C ILE A 23 -4.09 -11.91 -20.83
N ASN A 24 -4.71 -13.01 -21.28
CA ASN A 24 -5.36 -13.08 -22.58
C ASN A 24 -6.46 -12.01 -22.73
N LYS A 25 -7.26 -11.76 -21.69
CA LYS A 25 -8.26 -10.68 -21.69
C LYS A 25 -7.64 -9.29 -21.82
N ILE A 26 -6.50 -9.05 -21.14
CA ILE A 26 -5.74 -7.79 -21.25
C ILE A 26 -5.23 -7.60 -22.69
N VAL A 27 -4.64 -8.64 -23.28
CA VAL A 27 -4.13 -8.61 -24.66
C VAL A 27 -5.26 -8.40 -25.67
N SER A 28 -6.36 -9.14 -25.52
CA SER A 28 -7.55 -9.03 -26.40
C SER A 28 -8.22 -7.65 -26.31
N SER A 29 -8.07 -6.95 -25.17
CA SER A 29 -8.56 -5.57 -24.98
C SER A 29 -7.60 -4.51 -25.55
N ASN A 30 -6.50 -4.93 -26.17
CA ASN A 30 -5.47 -4.08 -26.76
C ASN A 30 -4.87 -3.06 -25.77
N PHE A 31 -4.80 -3.43 -24.48
CA PHE A 31 -4.17 -2.58 -23.47
C PHE A 31 -2.64 -2.56 -23.63
N ASN A 32 -2.04 -1.46 -23.20
CA ASN A 32 -0.58 -1.39 -23.06
C ASN A 32 -0.17 -2.23 -21.86
N ILE A 33 0.97 -2.90 -21.94
CA ILE A 33 1.47 -3.80 -20.91
C ILE A 33 2.90 -3.39 -20.58
N VAL A 34 3.17 -3.14 -19.31
CA VAL A 34 4.52 -2.94 -18.80
C VAL A 34 4.89 -4.13 -17.91
N VAL A 35 6.06 -4.72 -18.17
CA VAL A 35 6.55 -5.91 -17.48
C VAL A 35 8.04 -5.77 -17.20
N GLY A 36 8.52 -6.39 -16.12
CA GLY A 36 9.94 -6.39 -15.79
C GLY A 36 10.75 -7.41 -16.58
N ASP A 37 12.07 -7.25 -16.51
CA ASP A 37 13.07 -8.17 -17.06
C ASP A 37 13.52 -9.30 -16.11
N ALA A 38 12.93 -9.47 -14.93
CA ALA A 38 13.45 -10.42 -13.95
C ALA A 38 13.17 -11.89 -14.32
N ASP A 39 13.83 -12.82 -13.64
CA ASP A 39 13.48 -14.25 -13.74
C ASP A 39 12.21 -14.57 -12.93
N GLY A 40 11.66 -15.75 -13.17
CA GLY A 40 10.49 -16.26 -12.44
C GLY A 40 9.20 -15.76 -13.06
N ALA A 41 8.42 -14.98 -12.31
CA ALA A 41 7.10 -14.58 -12.78
C ALA A 41 7.20 -13.69 -14.01
N ASP A 42 8.15 -12.74 -14.03
CA ASP A 42 8.35 -11.80 -15.15
C ASP A 42 8.65 -12.54 -16.46
N SER A 43 9.60 -13.49 -16.46
CA SER A 43 9.87 -14.31 -17.66
C SER A 43 8.68 -15.19 -18.04
N SER A 44 7.94 -15.75 -17.06
CA SER A 44 6.72 -16.53 -17.33
C SER A 44 5.58 -15.68 -17.91
N ILE A 45 5.46 -14.42 -17.47
CA ILE A 45 4.53 -13.43 -18.02
C ILE A 45 4.92 -13.10 -19.45
N GLN A 46 6.20 -12.80 -19.69
CA GLN A 46 6.70 -12.54 -21.04
C GLN A 46 6.41 -13.72 -21.98
N GLU A 47 6.69 -14.96 -21.59
CA GLU A 47 6.37 -16.13 -22.41
C GLU A 47 4.86 -16.25 -22.70
N CYS A 48 4.03 -16.00 -21.68
CA CYS A 48 2.57 -15.96 -21.85
C CYS A 48 2.11 -14.87 -22.84
N LEU A 49 2.70 -13.68 -22.77
CA LEU A 49 2.41 -12.56 -23.68
C LEU A 49 2.82 -12.87 -25.12
N ARG A 50 3.99 -13.51 -25.30
CA ARG A 50 4.43 -13.99 -26.62
C ARG A 50 3.45 -15.00 -27.20
N ASN A 51 2.99 -15.96 -26.40
CA ASN A 51 2.06 -16.99 -26.84
C ASN A 51 0.70 -16.42 -27.26
N TYR A 52 0.27 -15.32 -26.62
CA TYR A 52 -0.92 -14.57 -27.02
C TYR A 52 -0.66 -13.47 -28.06
N GLN A 53 0.56 -13.41 -28.63
CA GLN A 53 0.95 -12.45 -29.66
C GLN A 53 0.67 -10.98 -29.26
N ALA A 54 0.98 -10.64 -28.01
CA ALA A 54 0.77 -9.29 -27.49
C ALA A 54 1.65 -8.26 -28.21
N ASN A 55 1.01 -7.25 -28.82
CA ASN A 55 1.68 -6.22 -29.62
C ASN A 55 2.12 -5.00 -28.79
N ASN A 56 1.38 -4.67 -27.72
CA ASN A 56 1.59 -3.46 -26.93
C ASN A 56 2.31 -3.77 -25.61
N VAL A 57 3.51 -4.31 -25.68
CA VAL A 57 4.32 -4.66 -24.49
C VAL A 57 5.58 -3.80 -24.45
N THR A 58 5.95 -3.33 -23.27
CA THR A 58 7.23 -2.67 -23.02
C THR A 58 7.92 -3.33 -21.83
N VAL A 59 9.17 -3.77 -22.03
CA VAL A 59 9.99 -4.39 -20.98
C VAL A 59 10.78 -3.32 -20.26
N TYR A 60 10.67 -3.28 -18.93
CA TYR A 60 11.42 -2.36 -18.08
C TYR A 60 12.62 -3.08 -17.47
N CYS A 61 13.79 -2.45 -17.58
CA CYS A 61 15.02 -2.90 -16.94
C CYS A 61 15.77 -1.74 -16.29
N THR A 62 16.52 -2.04 -15.23
CA THR A 62 17.52 -1.10 -14.70
C THR A 62 18.86 -1.39 -15.37
N GLY A 63 19.51 -0.35 -15.92
CA GLY A 63 20.78 -0.48 -16.64
C GLY A 63 20.62 -0.53 -18.16
N GLU A 64 21.70 -0.93 -18.84
CA GLU A 64 21.80 -0.86 -20.31
C GLU A 64 21.05 -1.98 -21.03
N THR A 65 21.06 -3.20 -20.48
CA THR A 65 20.47 -4.37 -21.14
C THR A 65 19.50 -5.10 -20.21
N PRO A 66 18.32 -5.51 -20.70
CA PRO A 66 17.41 -6.34 -19.92
C PRO A 66 18.01 -7.73 -19.72
N ARG A 67 17.73 -8.34 -18.57
CA ARG A 67 18.07 -9.75 -18.32
C ARG A 67 17.25 -10.69 -19.20
N ASN A 68 15.95 -10.40 -19.32
CA ASN A 68 15.02 -11.17 -20.15
C ASN A 68 14.19 -10.24 -21.05
N ASN A 69 14.13 -10.58 -22.34
CA ASN A 69 13.18 -10.03 -23.31
C ASN A 69 12.84 -11.12 -24.35
N ILE A 70 11.80 -11.91 -24.08
CA ILE A 70 11.55 -13.19 -24.79
C ILE A 70 11.05 -13.01 -26.24
N ALA A 71 10.52 -11.84 -26.60
CA ALA A 71 10.00 -11.56 -27.94
C ALA A 71 10.47 -10.20 -28.50
N ASP A 72 11.63 -9.72 -28.04
CA ASP A 72 12.26 -8.49 -28.54
C ASP A 72 11.34 -7.26 -28.52
N TRP A 73 10.49 -7.15 -27.48
CA TRP A 73 9.63 -5.97 -27.30
C TRP A 73 10.47 -4.71 -27.02
N PRO A 74 9.89 -3.51 -27.27
CA PRO A 74 10.50 -2.24 -26.84
C PRO A 74 10.95 -2.27 -25.38
N VAL A 75 12.13 -1.71 -25.11
CA VAL A 75 12.74 -1.68 -23.78
C VAL A 75 12.75 -0.26 -23.25
N HIS A 76 12.20 -0.07 -22.05
CA HIS A 76 12.34 1.18 -21.30
C HIS A 76 13.42 1.03 -20.23
N ARG A 77 14.51 1.79 -20.37
CA ARG A 77 15.66 1.75 -19.47
C ARG A 77 15.49 2.76 -18.35
N VAL A 78 15.56 2.30 -17.11
CA VAL A 78 15.50 3.16 -15.94
C VAL A 78 16.89 3.33 -15.35
N TYR A 79 17.34 4.58 -15.26
CA TYR A 79 18.61 4.92 -14.62
C TYR A 79 18.41 5.08 -13.11
N SER A 80 19.19 4.34 -12.32
CA SER A 80 19.18 4.45 -10.86
C SER A 80 20.51 4.98 -10.36
N LYS A 81 20.46 5.97 -9.45
CA LYS A 81 21.62 6.47 -8.71
C LYS A 81 22.09 5.50 -7.62
N ALA A 82 21.33 4.45 -7.33
CA ALA A 82 21.68 3.46 -6.34
C ALA A 82 22.87 2.60 -6.79
N LYS A 83 23.58 2.01 -5.83
CA LYS A 83 24.68 1.08 -6.09
C LYS A 83 24.20 -0.06 -7.00
N VAL A 84 24.90 -0.30 -8.11
CA VAL A 84 24.60 -1.39 -9.05
C VAL A 84 24.51 -2.73 -8.31
N GLY A 85 23.49 -3.52 -8.62
CA GLY A 85 23.24 -4.82 -7.95
C GLY A 85 22.58 -4.71 -6.57
N SER A 86 22.40 -3.51 -6.02
CA SER A 86 21.63 -3.33 -4.79
C SER A 86 20.14 -3.52 -5.03
N ARG A 87 19.39 -3.77 -3.96
CA ARG A 87 17.92 -3.84 -4.05
C ARG A 87 17.33 -2.55 -4.60
N ALA A 88 17.77 -1.40 -4.11
CA ALA A 88 17.29 -0.09 -4.55
C ALA A 88 17.54 0.17 -6.05
N TYR A 89 18.61 -0.42 -6.59
CA TYR A 89 18.88 -0.39 -8.03
C TYR A 89 17.82 -1.17 -8.81
N PHE A 90 17.51 -2.40 -8.40
CA PHE A 90 16.52 -3.22 -9.08
C PHE A 90 15.07 -2.75 -8.88
N THR A 91 14.74 -2.10 -7.75
CA THR A 91 13.38 -1.61 -7.51
C THR A 91 13.09 -0.26 -8.19
N ALA A 92 14.10 0.43 -8.72
CA ALA A 92 13.90 1.72 -9.40
C ALA A 92 13.00 1.59 -10.63
N LYS A 93 13.16 0.52 -11.42
CA LYS A 93 12.29 0.23 -12.56
C LYS A 93 10.85 -0.10 -12.11
N ASP A 94 10.68 -0.75 -10.96
CA ASP A 94 9.37 -1.16 -10.46
C ASP A 94 8.54 0.06 -10.05
N LEU A 95 9.19 1.06 -9.43
CA LEU A 95 8.57 2.34 -9.13
C LEU A 95 8.11 3.06 -10.41
N GLU A 96 8.93 3.03 -11.46
CA GLU A 96 8.58 3.66 -12.73
C GLU A 96 7.43 2.93 -13.45
N MET A 97 7.41 1.59 -13.41
CA MET A 97 6.27 0.81 -13.92
C MET A 97 4.97 1.12 -13.16
N ALA A 98 5.04 1.25 -11.82
CA ALA A 98 3.88 1.65 -11.02
C ALA A 98 3.39 3.07 -11.37
N ARG A 99 4.30 4.01 -11.64
CA ARG A 99 3.95 5.37 -12.09
C ARG A 99 3.39 5.42 -13.50
N SER A 100 3.89 4.59 -14.41
CA SER A 100 3.51 4.59 -15.83
C SER A 100 2.23 3.79 -16.16
N SER A 101 1.69 3.04 -15.19
CA SER A 101 0.51 2.18 -15.36
C SER A 101 -0.76 2.79 -14.77
N ASP A 102 -1.93 2.31 -15.16
CA ASP A 102 -3.23 2.70 -14.57
C ASP A 102 -3.67 1.72 -13.47
N TYR A 103 -3.30 0.44 -13.61
CA TYR A 103 -3.54 -0.58 -12.59
C TYR A 103 -2.52 -1.73 -12.70
N GLY A 104 -2.43 -2.53 -11.64
CA GLY A 104 -1.53 -3.68 -11.56
C GLY A 104 -2.21 -5.05 -11.64
N LEU A 105 -1.52 -6.03 -12.21
CA LEU A 105 -1.78 -7.46 -12.05
C LEU A 105 -0.55 -8.12 -11.42
N MET A 106 -0.69 -8.55 -10.16
CA MET A 106 0.43 -9.09 -9.38
C MET A 106 0.25 -10.58 -9.13
N ILE A 107 1.26 -11.40 -9.41
CA ILE A 107 1.23 -12.84 -9.11
C ILE A 107 2.09 -13.11 -7.89
N TRP A 108 1.49 -13.49 -6.77
CA TRP A 108 2.17 -13.51 -5.48
C TRP A 108 2.14 -14.86 -4.79
N ASP A 109 3.27 -15.23 -4.18
CA ASP A 109 3.49 -16.48 -3.44
C ASP A 109 3.29 -16.34 -1.92
N CYS A 110 2.69 -15.23 -1.48
CA CYS A 110 2.50 -14.86 -0.06
C CYS A 110 3.81 -14.66 0.72
N LYS A 111 4.96 -14.55 0.04
CA LYS A 111 6.28 -14.45 0.67
C LYS A 111 7.14 -13.34 0.08
N SER A 112 7.05 -13.11 -1.23
CA SER A 112 7.86 -12.14 -1.95
C SER A 112 7.59 -10.72 -1.45
N THR A 113 8.61 -10.14 -0.82
CA THR A 113 8.57 -8.74 -0.39
C THR A 113 8.67 -7.77 -1.56
N GLY A 114 9.19 -8.20 -2.71
CA GLY A 114 9.29 -7.38 -3.93
C GLY A 114 7.90 -7.17 -4.55
N THR A 115 7.16 -8.25 -4.77
CA THR A 115 5.80 -8.19 -5.31
C THR A 115 4.86 -7.43 -4.37
N LEU A 116 5.00 -7.64 -3.05
CA LEU A 116 4.25 -6.87 -2.06
C LEU A 116 4.61 -5.37 -2.11
N SER A 117 5.89 -5.04 -2.35
CA SER A 117 6.29 -3.64 -2.54
C SER A 117 5.60 -3.05 -3.77
N ASN A 118 5.53 -3.75 -4.90
CA ASN A 118 4.83 -3.26 -6.10
C ASN A 118 3.35 -2.97 -5.83
N VAL A 119 2.66 -3.80 -5.04
CA VAL A 119 1.29 -3.54 -4.58
C VAL A 119 1.20 -2.26 -3.75
N ILE A 120 2.11 -2.09 -2.79
CA ILE A 120 2.16 -0.90 -1.92
C ILE A 120 2.45 0.38 -2.73
N GLU A 121 3.39 0.32 -3.68
CA GLU A 121 3.73 1.45 -4.53
C GLU A 121 2.55 1.85 -5.44
N LEU A 122 1.84 0.87 -6.03
CA LEU A 122 0.60 1.15 -6.78
C LEU A 122 -0.47 1.80 -5.91
N LEU A 123 -0.67 1.29 -4.68
CA LEU A 123 -1.65 1.84 -3.76
C LEU A 123 -1.30 3.29 -3.36
N ARG A 124 -0.03 3.60 -3.15
CA ARG A 124 0.45 4.96 -2.88
C ARG A 124 0.18 5.91 -4.05
N GLU A 125 0.33 5.44 -5.28
CA GLU A 125 -0.02 6.18 -6.50
C GLU A 125 -1.55 6.19 -6.77
N ARG A 126 -2.38 5.75 -5.80
CA ARG A 126 -3.85 5.65 -5.88
C ARG A 126 -4.36 4.74 -7.01
N LYS A 127 -3.57 3.73 -7.36
CA LYS A 127 -3.88 2.77 -8.43
C LYS A 127 -4.30 1.44 -7.85
N LYS A 128 -5.33 0.85 -8.45
CA LYS A 128 -5.81 -0.48 -8.05
C LYS A 128 -4.83 -1.54 -8.51
N SER A 129 -4.73 -2.63 -7.74
CA SER A 129 -4.05 -3.83 -8.19
C SER A 129 -4.89 -5.06 -7.95
N VAL A 130 -4.84 -6.00 -8.88
CA VAL A 130 -5.44 -7.33 -8.76
C VAL A 130 -4.31 -8.29 -8.46
N VAL A 131 -4.34 -8.92 -7.30
CA VAL A 131 -3.29 -9.81 -6.82
C VAL A 131 -3.78 -11.26 -6.88
N PHE A 132 -3.11 -12.10 -7.66
CA PHE A 132 -3.33 -13.54 -7.67
C PHE A 132 -2.55 -14.21 -6.53
N ILE A 133 -3.26 -14.84 -5.61
CA ILE A 133 -2.70 -15.58 -4.48
C ILE A 133 -2.38 -17.00 -4.94
N ASN A 134 -1.10 -17.29 -5.17
CA ASN A 134 -0.70 -18.58 -5.74
C ASN A 134 -1.02 -19.77 -4.83
N LYS A 135 -1.14 -19.58 -3.51
CA LYS A 135 -1.52 -20.65 -2.59
C LYS A 135 -3.00 -21.01 -2.73
N ASP A 136 -3.86 -20.00 -2.81
CA ASP A 136 -5.31 -20.14 -2.73
C ASP A 136 -5.97 -20.18 -4.11
N LYS A 137 -5.18 -19.91 -5.16
CA LYS A 137 -5.60 -19.93 -6.57
C LYS A 137 -6.75 -18.98 -6.87
N ASP A 138 -6.75 -17.83 -6.18
CA ASP A 138 -7.78 -16.81 -6.33
C ASP A 138 -7.21 -15.39 -6.41
N PHE A 139 -8.05 -14.46 -6.84
CA PHE A 139 -7.69 -13.05 -6.98
C PHE A 139 -8.25 -12.22 -5.83
N VAL A 140 -7.43 -11.31 -5.32
CA VAL A 140 -7.81 -10.27 -4.36
C VAL A 140 -7.60 -8.92 -5.02
N THR A 141 -8.57 -8.02 -4.92
CA THR A 141 -8.42 -6.64 -5.42
C THR A 141 -8.00 -5.72 -4.29
N ILE A 142 -6.98 -4.91 -4.54
CA ILE A 142 -6.40 -3.96 -3.59
C ILE A 142 -6.59 -2.56 -4.15
N SER A 143 -7.44 -1.78 -3.49
CA SER A 143 -7.72 -0.38 -3.81
C SER A 143 -7.47 0.57 -2.65
N ASP A 144 -7.30 0.04 -1.45
CA ASP A 144 -7.26 0.75 -0.18
C ASP A 144 -6.43 -0.04 0.84
N ILE A 145 -6.25 0.57 2.01
CA ILE A 145 -5.48 0.00 3.12
C ILE A 145 -6.15 -1.26 3.66
N SER A 146 -7.49 -1.31 3.75
CA SER A 146 -8.20 -2.50 4.23
C SER A 146 -7.97 -3.72 3.33
N GLY A 147 -7.96 -3.53 2.01
CA GLY A 147 -7.60 -4.55 1.05
C GLY A 147 -6.15 -5.00 1.23
N LEU A 148 -5.21 -4.06 1.45
CA LEU A 148 -3.82 -4.40 1.74
C LEU A 148 -3.67 -5.18 3.06
N GLU A 149 -4.37 -4.79 4.12
CA GLU A 149 -4.37 -5.52 5.40
C GLU A 149 -4.94 -6.94 5.24
N HIS A 150 -6.01 -7.10 4.45
CA HIS A 150 -6.54 -8.40 4.10
C HIS A 150 -5.50 -9.24 3.32
N LEU A 151 -4.80 -8.64 2.36
CA LEU A 151 -3.72 -9.31 1.62
C LEU A 151 -2.61 -9.83 2.55
N LEU A 152 -2.29 -9.11 3.61
CA LEU A 152 -1.27 -9.51 4.59
C LEU A 152 -1.70 -10.72 5.43
N THR A 153 -2.99 -11.04 5.52
CA THR A 153 -3.47 -12.23 6.25
C THR A 153 -3.05 -13.54 5.57
N PHE A 154 -2.76 -13.51 4.27
CA PHE A 154 -2.25 -14.68 3.54
C PHE A 154 -0.77 -14.98 3.82
N MET A 155 -0.03 -14.06 4.45
CA MET A 155 1.36 -14.27 4.83
C MET A 155 1.46 -15.12 6.10
N SER A 156 2.45 -16.01 6.14
CA SER A 156 2.82 -16.65 7.41
C SER A 156 3.48 -15.63 8.36
N PRO A 157 3.46 -15.86 9.69
CA PRO A 157 4.14 -15.00 10.64
C PRO A 157 5.60 -14.73 10.28
N HIS A 158 6.33 -15.79 9.88
CA HIS A 158 7.72 -15.69 9.45
C HIS A 158 7.90 -14.82 8.19
N ALA A 159 7.02 -14.98 7.19
CA ALA A 159 7.08 -14.16 5.98
C ALA A 159 6.78 -12.68 6.28
N ARG A 160 5.85 -12.43 7.22
CA ARG A 160 5.49 -11.08 7.67
C ARG A 160 6.63 -10.40 8.44
N THR A 161 7.31 -11.12 9.34
CA THR A 161 8.53 -10.63 10.00
C THR A 161 9.61 -10.28 9.00
N LYS A 162 9.86 -11.15 8.02
CA LYS A 162 10.83 -10.89 6.95
C LYS A 162 10.44 -9.69 6.09
N ALA A 163 9.15 -9.44 5.87
CA ALA A 163 8.68 -8.24 5.20
C ALA A 163 8.95 -6.98 6.04
N GLU A 164 8.66 -7.03 7.34
CA GLU A 164 8.98 -5.92 8.25
C GLU A 164 10.47 -5.56 8.21
N GLU A 165 11.35 -6.54 8.39
CA GLU A 165 12.81 -6.34 8.36
C GLU A 165 13.32 -5.78 7.02
N LYS A 166 12.75 -6.25 5.91
CA LYS A 166 13.26 -5.95 4.57
C LYS A 166 12.69 -4.70 3.94
N ILE A 167 11.47 -4.31 4.26
CA ILE A 167 10.79 -3.18 3.62
C ILE A 167 10.16 -2.19 4.59
N GLY A 168 10.25 -2.42 5.91
CA GLY A 168 9.58 -1.57 6.90
C GLY A 168 8.08 -1.54 6.65
N LEU A 169 7.46 -2.72 6.59
CA LEU A 169 6.07 -2.91 6.14
C LEU A 169 5.10 -2.01 6.95
N THR A 170 5.25 -1.98 8.27
CA THR A 170 4.41 -1.15 9.15
C THR A 170 4.57 0.34 8.83
N SER A 171 5.80 0.81 8.65
CA SER A 171 6.09 2.21 8.29
C SER A 171 5.52 2.58 6.91
N LYS A 172 5.63 1.68 5.92
CA LYS A 172 5.06 1.89 4.58
C LYS A 172 3.54 1.98 4.56
N ILE A 173 2.85 1.20 5.41
CA ILE A 173 1.39 1.27 5.52
C ILE A 173 0.99 2.59 6.19
N ALA A 174 1.67 2.95 7.28
CA ALA A 174 1.41 4.20 8.00
C ALA A 174 1.60 5.44 7.12
N SER A 175 2.63 5.46 6.25
CA SER A 175 2.84 6.58 5.33
C SER A 175 1.70 6.74 4.32
N ILE A 176 1.14 5.63 3.80
CA ILE A 176 -0.01 5.68 2.89
C ILE A 176 -1.23 6.26 3.60
N SER A 177 -1.50 5.83 4.85
CA SER A 177 -2.60 6.37 5.64
C SER A 177 -2.48 7.87 5.86
N HIS A 178 -1.28 8.36 6.15
CA HIS A 178 -1.04 9.77 6.40
C HIS A 178 -1.12 10.62 5.11
N GLU A 179 -0.58 10.11 3.99
CA GLU A 179 -0.65 10.76 2.67
C GLU A 179 -2.09 10.84 2.14
N GLN A 180 -2.91 9.80 2.35
CA GLN A 180 -4.34 9.83 2.01
C GLN A 180 -5.09 10.88 2.85
N PHE A 181 -4.83 10.94 4.16
CA PHE A 181 -5.45 11.91 5.05
C PHE A 181 -5.06 13.38 4.74
N SER A 182 -3.81 13.63 4.36
CA SER A 182 -3.33 14.99 4.02
C SER A 182 -3.98 15.56 2.75
N LEU A 183 -4.19 14.71 1.74
CA LEU A 183 -4.78 15.11 0.47
C LEU A 183 -6.30 15.25 0.51
N ASP A 184 -7.01 14.49 1.35
CA ASP A 184 -8.48 14.58 1.45
C ASP A 184 -8.93 15.87 2.18
N VAL A 185 -8.09 16.45 3.03
CA VAL A 185 -8.30 17.80 3.59
C VAL A 185 -8.20 18.90 2.51
N SER A 186 -7.60 18.60 1.35
CA SER A 186 -7.42 19.56 0.25
C SER A 186 -8.55 19.56 -0.79
N VAL A 187 -9.54 18.65 -0.69
CA VAL A 187 -10.53 18.42 -1.77
C VAL A 187 -11.92 19.01 -1.46
N GLU A 188 -12.20 19.40 -0.21
CA GLU A 188 -13.46 20.04 0.16
C GLU A 188 -13.41 21.58 0.10
N ASP A 189 -12.94 22.17 -1.01
CA ASP A 189 -13.35 23.54 -1.36
C ASP A 189 -13.09 23.89 -2.83
N LYS A 190 -13.94 23.43 -3.75
CA LYS A 190 -14.09 24.06 -5.08
C LYS A 190 -15.53 23.98 -5.58
N THR A 191 -16.38 24.82 -5.01
CA THR A 191 -17.49 25.42 -5.76
C THR A 191 -17.25 26.92 -5.89
N ALA A 192 -17.21 27.37 -7.15
CA ALA A 192 -17.30 28.76 -7.63
C ALA A 192 -16.03 29.64 -7.66
N ALA A 193 -15.71 30.03 -8.90
CA ALA A 193 -15.16 31.31 -9.38
C ALA A 193 -13.73 31.75 -9.02
N MET A 194 -12.92 31.89 -10.07
CA MET A 194 -11.79 32.82 -10.21
C MET A 194 -12.30 34.28 -10.27
N PRO A 195 -11.53 35.33 -9.89
CA PRO A 195 -10.15 35.56 -10.39
C PRO A 195 -9.09 36.06 -9.37
N ASP A 196 -7.83 35.89 -9.81
CA ASP A 196 -6.57 36.57 -9.48
C ASP A 196 -6.42 37.35 -8.15
N GLU A 197 -5.46 36.93 -7.30
CA GLU A 197 -4.19 37.65 -7.08
C GLU A 197 -3.32 36.95 -6.02
N GLN A 198 -2.03 37.24 -6.10
CA GLN A 198 -0.90 36.70 -5.32
C GLN A 198 -1.06 36.86 -3.80
N THR A 199 -0.58 35.89 -3.00
CA THR A 199 0.47 36.06 -1.96
C THR A 199 0.53 34.88 -0.96
N GLY A 200 1.77 34.45 -0.65
CA GLY A 200 2.21 34.01 0.68
C GLY A 200 1.63 32.72 1.30
N GLN A 201 2.33 31.60 1.14
CA GLN A 201 2.20 30.45 2.04
C GLN A 201 2.75 30.81 3.44
N ASP A 202 1.89 30.80 4.47
CA ASP A 202 2.30 30.88 5.88
C ASP A 202 2.66 29.47 6.41
N PRO A 203 3.93 29.18 6.77
CA PRO A 203 4.37 27.86 7.24
C PRO A 203 4.00 27.56 8.72
N PHE A 204 3.18 28.37 9.36
CA PHE A 204 3.00 28.35 10.82
C PHE A 204 1.81 27.54 11.35
N ASN A 205 0.93 26.99 10.50
CA ASN A 205 -0.33 26.40 10.97
C ASN A 205 -0.34 24.86 11.08
N GLU A 206 0.51 24.13 10.33
CA GLU A 206 0.54 22.65 10.40
C GLU A 206 1.00 22.14 11.77
N ASN A 207 1.96 22.84 12.39
CA ASN A 207 2.53 22.41 13.67
C ASN A 207 1.53 22.57 14.83
N ALA A 208 0.68 23.61 14.80
CA ALA A 208 -0.35 23.84 15.80
C ALA A 208 -1.49 22.80 15.70
N ALA A 209 -1.96 22.51 14.48
CA ALA A 209 -3.00 21.50 14.25
C ALA A 209 -2.53 20.09 14.61
N GLN A 210 -1.28 19.73 14.28
CA GLN A 210 -0.69 18.46 14.68
C GLN A 210 -0.52 18.35 16.20
N THR A 211 -0.14 19.46 16.87
CA THR A 211 0.00 19.52 18.33
C THR A 211 -1.34 19.30 19.03
N GLU A 212 -2.40 19.98 18.60
CA GLU A 212 -3.74 19.81 19.20
C GLU A 212 -4.31 18.41 18.96
N SER A 213 -4.14 17.87 17.74
CA SER A 213 -4.57 16.51 17.45
C SER A 213 -3.82 15.46 18.29
N MET A 214 -2.52 15.66 18.52
CA MET A 214 -1.72 14.79 19.37
C MET A 214 -2.14 14.87 20.85
N LYS A 215 -2.48 16.06 21.35
CA LYS A 215 -3.02 16.24 22.71
C LYS A 215 -4.33 15.48 22.89
N LEU A 216 -5.30 15.69 21.99
CA LEU A 216 -6.61 15.04 22.05
C LEU A 216 -6.50 13.51 22.00
N ARG A 217 -5.64 12.98 21.12
CA ARG A 217 -5.38 11.54 21.04
C ARG A 217 -4.73 11.00 22.32
N SER A 218 -3.77 11.73 22.89
CA SER A 218 -3.12 11.33 24.14
C SER A 218 -4.11 11.28 25.30
N GLU A 219 -4.98 12.28 25.43
CA GLU A 219 -6.03 12.31 26.46
C GLU A 219 -7.00 11.14 26.31
N LEU A 220 -7.52 10.92 25.11
CA LEU A 220 -8.47 9.83 24.87
C LEU A 220 -7.81 8.45 25.05
N MET A 221 -6.56 8.29 24.62
CA MET A 221 -5.78 7.07 24.83
C MET A 221 -5.55 6.78 26.32
N SER A 222 -5.26 7.82 27.11
CA SER A 222 -5.13 7.72 28.55
C SER A 222 -6.44 7.26 29.20
N ALA A 223 -7.57 7.84 28.78
CA ALA A 223 -8.89 7.44 29.28
C ALA A 223 -9.22 5.96 28.96
N LEU A 224 -8.95 5.50 27.73
CA LEU A 224 -9.17 4.10 27.35
C LEU A 224 -8.25 3.14 28.11
N LYS A 225 -6.99 3.53 28.33
CA LYS A 225 -6.05 2.76 29.16
C LYS A 225 -6.53 2.66 30.61
N GLN A 226 -7.04 3.76 31.17
CA GLN A 226 -7.58 3.76 32.52
C GLN A 226 -8.82 2.86 32.63
N HIS A 227 -9.68 2.85 31.61
CA HIS A 227 -10.82 1.93 31.56
C HIS A 227 -10.39 0.47 31.60
N ILE A 228 -9.35 0.09 30.83
CA ILE A 228 -8.78 -1.28 30.84
C ILE A 228 -8.34 -1.68 32.25
N VAL A 229 -7.64 -0.77 32.94
CA VAL A 229 -7.14 -1.00 34.31
C VAL A 229 -8.30 -1.13 35.30
N ASN A 230 -9.26 -0.20 35.27
CA ASN A 230 -10.40 -0.19 36.19
C ASN A 230 -11.32 -1.41 36.02
N ALA A 231 -11.53 -1.83 34.78
CA ALA A 231 -12.30 -3.03 34.44
C ALA A 231 -11.50 -4.33 34.61
N HIS A 232 -10.24 -4.27 35.05
CA HIS A 232 -9.34 -5.40 35.25
C HIS A 232 -9.22 -6.32 34.02
N LEU A 233 -9.25 -5.72 32.83
CA LEU A 233 -9.24 -6.46 31.57
C LEU A 233 -7.80 -6.86 31.21
N SER A 234 -7.60 -8.13 30.90
CA SER A 234 -6.40 -8.55 30.16
C SER A 234 -6.41 -7.97 28.73
N GLN A 235 -5.25 -7.89 28.08
CA GLN A 235 -5.16 -7.32 26.73
C GLN A 235 -6.05 -8.05 25.71
N SER A 236 -6.24 -9.37 25.85
CA SER A 236 -7.10 -10.17 24.97
C SER A 236 -8.59 -9.95 25.24
N GLN A 237 -8.99 -9.69 26.49
CA GLN A 237 -10.36 -9.33 26.84
C GLN A 237 -10.68 -7.91 26.37
N ALA A 238 -9.78 -6.96 26.63
CA ALA A 238 -9.88 -5.59 26.13
C ALA A 238 -10.03 -5.58 24.60
N ALA A 239 -9.27 -6.40 23.86
CA ALA A 239 -9.39 -6.48 22.41
C ALA A 239 -10.84 -6.74 21.96
N LYS A 240 -11.51 -7.68 22.64
CA LYS A 240 -12.93 -8.00 22.37
C LYS A 240 -13.86 -6.83 22.74
N VAL A 241 -13.65 -6.22 23.91
CA VAL A 241 -14.49 -5.10 24.40
C VAL A 241 -14.36 -3.86 23.50
N PHE A 242 -13.15 -3.55 23.03
CA PHE A 242 -12.91 -2.41 22.16
C PHE A 242 -13.09 -2.73 20.66
N GLY A 243 -13.47 -3.96 20.30
CA GLY A 243 -13.68 -4.36 18.90
C GLY A 243 -12.42 -4.35 18.03
N VAL A 244 -11.24 -4.52 18.63
CA VAL A 244 -9.94 -4.49 17.93
C VAL A 244 -9.12 -5.73 18.19
N THR A 245 -7.96 -5.84 17.55
CA THR A 245 -7.03 -6.96 17.78
C THR A 245 -6.22 -6.76 19.07
N GLN A 246 -5.76 -7.87 19.68
CA GLN A 246 -4.91 -7.81 20.88
C GLN A 246 -3.60 -7.02 20.69
N PRO A 247 -2.87 -7.11 19.55
CA PRO A 247 -1.72 -6.24 19.30
C PRO A 247 -2.07 -4.75 19.35
N ARG A 248 -3.25 -4.37 18.86
CA ARG A 248 -3.74 -2.98 18.91
C ARG A 248 -3.92 -2.50 20.35
N ILE A 249 -4.44 -3.35 21.25
CA ILE A 249 -4.48 -3.03 22.69
C ILE A 249 -3.07 -2.92 23.29
N SER A 250 -2.13 -3.74 22.84
CA SER A 250 -0.73 -3.64 23.27
C SER A 250 -0.13 -2.29 22.91
N ASP A 251 -0.34 -1.81 21.69
CA ASP A 251 0.12 -0.49 21.24
C ASP A 251 -0.55 0.65 22.01
N LEU A 252 -1.86 0.53 22.30
CA LEU A 252 -2.61 1.48 23.12
C LEU A 252 -2.04 1.57 24.54
N THR A 253 -1.86 0.43 25.20
CA THR A 253 -1.36 0.37 26.59
C THR A 253 0.08 0.86 26.72
N ARG A 254 0.88 0.74 25.65
CA ARG A 254 2.25 1.25 25.53
C ARG A 254 2.32 2.74 25.15
N GLY A 255 1.20 3.41 24.95
CA GLY A 255 1.15 4.86 24.72
C GLY A 255 1.66 5.27 23.33
N LYS A 256 1.53 4.42 22.31
CA LYS A 256 1.95 4.75 20.95
C LYS A 256 0.93 5.66 20.25
N VAL A 257 0.84 6.92 20.69
CA VAL A 257 -0.17 7.91 20.24
C VAL A 257 -0.20 8.06 18.71
N ASP A 258 0.96 8.02 18.07
CA ASP A 258 1.11 8.17 16.61
C ASP A 258 0.46 7.05 15.79
N LEU A 259 0.19 5.89 16.41
CA LEU A 259 -0.45 4.76 15.73
C LEU A 259 -1.98 4.87 15.70
N PHE A 260 -2.58 5.84 16.41
CA PHE A 260 -4.01 5.94 16.58
C PHE A 260 -4.55 7.26 16.03
N GLY A 261 -5.42 7.19 15.03
CA GLY A 261 -6.26 8.32 14.65
C GLY A 261 -7.25 8.67 15.76
N LEU A 262 -7.69 9.93 15.82
CA LEU A 262 -8.68 10.37 16.82
C LEU A 262 -9.99 9.59 16.64
N ASP A 263 -10.44 9.43 15.39
CA ASP A 263 -11.62 8.63 15.04
C ASP A 263 -11.52 7.17 15.52
N ALA A 264 -10.36 6.52 15.34
CA ALA A 264 -10.16 5.16 15.82
C ALA A 264 -10.30 5.06 17.35
N LEU A 265 -9.79 6.04 18.10
CA LEU A 265 -9.93 6.08 19.56
C LEU A 265 -11.38 6.34 19.98
N VAL A 266 -12.11 7.21 19.26
CA VAL A 266 -13.54 7.45 19.49
C VAL A 266 -14.35 6.20 19.23
N ASN A 267 -14.11 5.48 18.13
CA ASN A 267 -14.79 4.23 17.80
C ASN A 267 -14.51 3.13 18.82
N MET A 268 -13.27 3.03 19.31
CA MET A 268 -12.93 2.14 20.42
C MET A 268 -13.71 2.51 21.68
N ALA A 269 -13.77 3.80 22.05
CA ALA A 269 -14.54 4.27 23.20
C ALA A 269 -16.03 3.90 23.07
N ALA A 270 -16.65 4.18 21.93
CA ALA A 270 -18.04 3.88 21.66
C ALA A 270 -18.33 2.37 21.73
N THR A 271 -17.44 1.54 21.17
CA THR A 271 -17.57 0.07 21.21
C THR A 271 -17.49 -0.47 22.64
N ALA A 272 -16.66 0.15 23.49
CA ALA A 272 -16.58 -0.15 24.91
C ALA A 272 -17.73 0.45 25.76
N GLY A 273 -18.71 1.09 25.12
CA GLY A 273 -19.84 1.73 25.80
C GLY A 273 -19.48 3.03 26.52
N LEU A 274 -18.36 3.67 26.16
CA LEU A 274 -17.93 4.95 26.69
C LEU A 274 -18.44 6.09 25.82
N HIS A 275 -18.87 7.18 26.45
CA HIS A 275 -19.29 8.40 25.78
C HIS A 275 -18.15 9.41 25.75
N VAL A 276 -17.90 10.02 24.58
CA VAL A 276 -16.85 11.01 24.37
C VAL A 276 -17.50 12.36 24.08
N GLU A 277 -17.18 13.38 24.87
CA GLU A 277 -17.60 14.76 24.64
C GLU A 277 -16.39 15.65 24.37
N MET A 278 -16.50 16.53 23.38
CA MET A 278 -15.43 17.44 22.98
C MET A 278 -15.96 18.88 22.97
N HIS A 279 -15.20 19.79 23.59
CA HIS A 279 -15.55 21.20 23.69
C HIS A 279 -14.51 22.03 22.96
N VAL A 280 -14.93 22.83 21.98
CA VAL A 280 -14.06 23.78 21.27
C VAL A 280 -14.12 25.13 21.97
N ARG A 281 -12.95 25.66 22.36
CA ARG A 281 -12.83 26.99 22.96
C ARG A 281 -11.90 27.85 22.10
N ARG A 282 -12.13 29.17 22.11
CA ARG A 282 -11.25 30.11 21.42
C ARG A 282 -9.91 30.17 22.15
N THR A 283 -8.81 29.96 21.42
CA THR A 283 -7.44 30.16 21.95
C THR A 283 -7.26 31.65 22.25
N ALA A 284 -6.79 31.97 23.46
CA ALA A 284 -6.52 33.34 23.92
C ALA A 284 -5.20 33.87 23.38
#